data_AF-U3PCU3-F1
#
_entry.id   AF-U3PCU3-F1
#
_cell.length_a   1.000
_cell.length_b   1.000
_cell.length_c   1.000
_cell.angle_alpha   90.00
_cell.angle_beta   90.00
_cell.angle_gamma   90.00
#
_symmetry.space_group_name_H-M   'P 1'
#
loop_
_entity.id
_entity.type
_entity.pdbx_description
1 polymer ?
#
loop_
_entity_poly.entity_id
_entity_poly.type
_entity_poly.pdbx_seq_one_letter_code
_entity_poly.pdbx_strand_id
1 'polypeptide(L)'
;MLAGMSVDYYTRLERGNLSGASDSVLEALAQALQLDEAETAHLFDLARAATASPRLRRRRSPRTVRPSLQRVIDAIGAAPAWVRNDRGDVLATNELGRALYLDLLAETVQPPNNSRFTFLNPRAREFYAE
;
A
#
# COMPACT_ATOMS: atom_id res chain seq x y z
N MET A 1 2.24 13.47 -25.29
CA MET A 1 1.73 13.29 -23.92
C MET A 1 1.01 11.96 -23.86
N LEU A 2 1.47 11.04 -23.00
CA LEU A 2 1.05 9.62 -23.01
C LEU A 2 -0.44 9.39 -22.74
N ALA A 3 -1.15 10.33 -22.10
CA ALA A 3 -2.59 10.23 -21.83
C ALA A 3 -3.46 11.22 -22.64
N GLY A 4 -2.89 11.98 -23.59
CA GLY A 4 -3.66 12.95 -24.40
C GLY A 4 -4.22 14.16 -23.64
N MET A 5 -3.77 14.41 -22.40
CA MET A 5 -4.29 15.47 -21.50
C MET A 5 -3.33 16.64 -21.37
N SER A 6 -3.83 17.86 -21.13
CA SER A 6 -2.97 19.02 -20.88
C SER A 6 -2.15 18.88 -19.59
N VAL A 7 -0.97 19.49 -19.56
CA VAL A 7 -0.07 19.51 -18.38
C VAL A 7 -0.76 20.09 -17.14
N ASP A 8 -1.60 21.12 -17.32
CA ASP A 8 -2.37 21.72 -16.23
C ASP A 8 -3.40 20.72 -15.66
N TYR A 9 -4.01 19.91 -16.51
CA TYR A 9 -4.93 18.86 -16.07
C TYR A 9 -4.20 17.78 -15.27
N TYR A 10 -3.05 17.31 -15.75
CA TYR A 10 -2.20 16.35 -15.02
C TYR A 10 -1.77 16.91 -13.65
N THR A 11 -1.40 18.19 -13.59
CA THR A 11 -1.01 18.86 -12.34
C THR A 11 -2.15 18.93 -11.31
N ARG A 12 -3.41 19.08 -11.75
CA ARG A 12 -4.57 19.02 -10.85
C ARG A 12 -4.81 17.61 -10.33
N LEU A 13 -4.61 16.61 -11.19
CA LEU A 13 -4.72 15.19 -10.83
C LEU A 13 -3.70 14.82 -9.73
N GLU A 14 -2.43 15.20 -9.90
CA GLU A 14 -1.32 15.02 -8.93
C GLU A 14 -1.61 15.66 -7.57
N ARG A 15 -2.32 16.80 -7.56
CA ARG A 15 -2.73 17.48 -6.33
C ARG A 15 -3.93 16.81 -5.62
N GLY A 16 -4.35 15.63 -6.09
CA GLY A 16 -5.42 14.84 -5.52
C GLY A 16 -6.82 15.33 -5.91
N ASN A 17 -6.93 16.15 -6.97
CA ASN A 17 -8.21 16.64 -7.46
C ASN A 17 -8.69 15.80 -8.66
N LEU A 18 -9.16 14.59 -8.37
CA LEU A 18 -9.77 13.66 -9.33
C LEU A 18 -11.24 14.00 -9.66
N SER A 19 -11.84 14.98 -8.96
CA SER A 19 -13.23 15.37 -9.19
C SER A 19 -13.42 15.87 -10.63
N GLY A 20 -14.33 15.24 -11.37
CA GLY A 20 -14.61 15.60 -12.77
C GLY A 20 -13.64 15.01 -13.80
N ALA A 21 -12.83 14.01 -13.43
CA ALA A 21 -12.17 13.15 -14.41
C ALA A 21 -13.21 12.36 -15.21
N SER A 22 -13.15 12.45 -16.55
CA SER A 22 -13.98 11.61 -17.41
C SER A 22 -13.44 10.19 -17.46
N ASP A 23 -14.31 9.23 -17.75
CA ASP A 23 -13.91 7.82 -17.90
C ASP A 23 -12.81 7.65 -18.96
N SER A 24 -12.88 8.41 -20.06
CA SER A 24 -11.85 8.43 -21.11
C SER A 24 -10.47 8.89 -20.62
N VAL A 25 -10.42 9.80 -19.64
CA VAL A 25 -9.18 10.26 -19.01
C VAL A 25 -8.62 9.17 -18.09
N LEU A 26 -9.48 8.49 -17.33
CA LEU A 26 -9.08 7.41 -16.45
C LEU A 26 -8.56 6.19 -17.24
N GLU A 27 -9.20 5.86 -18.37
CA GLU A 27 -8.72 4.83 -19.30
C GLU A 27 -7.35 5.19 -19.89
N ALA A 28 -7.17 6.43 -20.35
CA ALA A 28 -5.89 6.88 -20.88
C ALA A 28 -4.78 6.84 -19.81
N LEU A 29 -5.10 7.16 -18.57
CA LEU A 29 -4.17 7.03 -17.43
C LEU A 29 -3.84 5.56 -17.13
N ALA A 30 -4.83 4.68 -17.10
CA ALA A 30 -4.63 3.25 -16.89
C ALA A 30 -3.69 2.66 -17.96
N GLN A 31 -3.90 3.02 -19.23
CA GLN A 31 -3.02 2.60 -20.33
C GLN A 31 -1.61 3.19 -20.21
N ALA A 32 -1.50 4.50 -19.92
CA ALA A 32 -0.20 5.16 -19.79
C ALA A 32 0.62 4.64 -18.61
N LEU A 33 -0.03 4.26 -17.51
CA LEU A 33 0.58 3.69 -16.31
C LEU A 33 0.70 2.16 -16.36
N GLN A 34 0.24 1.52 -17.44
CA GLN A 34 0.24 0.06 -17.60
C GLN A 34 -0.45 -0.67 -16.44
N LEU A 35 -1.55 -0.10 -15.96
CA LEU A 35 -2.32 -0.68 -14.86
C LEU A 35 -3.00 -1.97 -15.29
N ASP A 36 -3.02 -2.95 -14.40
CA ASP A 36 -3.81 -4.16 -14.59
C ASP A 36 -5.32 -3.92 -14.36
N GLU A 37 -6.14 -4.96 -14.52
CA GLU A 37 -7.59 -4.87 -14.34
C GLU A 37 -7.98 -4.43 -12.93
N ALA A 38 -7.30 -4.94 -11.90
CA ALA A 38 -7.60 -4.63 -10.51
C ALA A 38 -7.19 -3.19 -10.15
N GLU A 39 -6.02 -2.76 -10.63
CA GLU A 39 -5.51 -1.41 -10.48
C GLU A 39 -6.37 -0.40 -11.23
N THR A 40 -6.84 -0.74 -12.42
CA THR A 40 -7.77 0.07 -13.21
C THR A 40 -9.10 0.21 -12.48
N ALA A 41 -9.70 -0.89 -12.01
CA ALA A 41 -10.93 -0.84 -11.23
C ALA A 41 -10.77 0.03 -9.98
N HIS A 42 -9.63 -0.09 -9.29
CA HIS A 42 -9.30 0.72 -8.13
C HIS A 42 -9.19 2.23 -8.47
N LEU A 43 -8.55 2.58 -9.59
CA LEU A 43 -8.46 3.96 -10.07
C LEU A 43 -9.86 4.58 -10.28
N PHE A 44 -10.78 3.82 -10.90
CA PHE A 44 -12.16 4.26 -11.10
C PHE A 44 -12.93 4.45 -9.77
N ASP A 45 -12.73 3.55 -8.80
CA ASP A 45 -13.30 3.69 -7.46
C ASP A 45 -12.79 4.95 -6.75
N LEU A 46 -11.49 5.25 -6.86
CA LEU A 46 -10.90 6.47 -6.30
C LEU A 46 -11.50 7.74 -6.92
N ALA A 47 -11.72 7.76 -8.24
CA ALA A 47 -12.31 8.92 -8.93
C ALA A 47 -13.77 9.15 -8.51
N ARG A 48 -14.57 8.08 -8.39
CA ARG A 48 -15.94 8.13 -7.87
C ARG A 48 -15.97 8.66 -6.43
N ALA A 49 -15.11 8.14 -5.56
CA ALA A 49 -15.02 8.57 -4.16
C ALA A 49 -14.60 10.05 -4.02
N ALA A 50 -13.70 10.53 -4.90
CA ALA A 50 -13.27 11.92 -4.92
C ALA A 50 -14.38 12.90 -5.31
N THR A 51 -15.36 12.45 -6.11
CA THR A 51 -16.52 13.26 -6.53
C THR A 51 -17.60 13.31 -5.44
N ALA A 52 -17.73 12.24 -4.64
CA ALA A 52 -18.82 12.09 -3.68
C ALA A 52 -18.57 12.74 -2.30
N SER A 53 -17.34 13.10 -1.93
CA SER A 53 -17.02 13.51 -0.54
C SER A 53 -16.02 14.65 -0.44
N PRO A 54 -16.20 15.63 0.48
CA PRO A 54 -15.23 16.70 0.70
C PRO A 54 -13.93 16.10 1.25
N ARG A 55 -12.85 16.21 0.47
CA ARG A 55 -11.44 15.91 0.79
C ARG A 55 -11.26 15.15 2.10
N LEU A 56 -11.39 13.82 2.05
CA LEU A 56 -10.97 12.94 3.13
C LEU A 56 -9.53 13.29 3.50
N ARG A 57 -9.33 13.93 4.66
CA ARG A 57 -8.00 14.18 5.22
C ARG A 57 -7.23 12.87 5.16
N ARG A 58 -6.08 12.89 4.50
CA ARG A 58 -5.19 11.71 4.37
C ARG A 58 -4.96 11.15 5.76
N ARG A 59 -5.65 10.06 6.08
CA ARG A 59 -5.59 9.45 7.41
C ARG A 59 -4.19 8.88 7.52
N ARG A 60 -3.43 9.31 8.53
CA ARG A 60 -2.08 8.77 8.75
C ARG A 60 -2.18 7.26 8.92
N SER A 61 -1.35 6.52 8.18
CA SER A 61 -1.22 5.08 8.34
C SER A 61 -0.95 4.78 9.82
N PRO A 62 -1.68 3.83 10.43
CA PRO A 62 -1.46 3.47 11.83
C PRO A 62 0.00 3.04 12.04
N ARG A 63 0.59 3.49 13.16
CA ARG A 63 1.94 3.08 13.57
C ARG A 63 1.93 1.95 14.59
N THR A 64 0.75 1.61 15.13
CA THR A 64 0.55 0.59 16.16
C THR A 64 -0.79 -0.12 15.92
N VAL A 65 -0.90 -1.35 16.39
CA VAL A 65 -2.15 -2.12 16.39
C VAL A 65 -2.93 -1.92 17.69
N ARG A 66 -4.24 -2.18 17.64
CA ARG A 66 -5.07 -2.24 18.86
C ARG A 66 -4.72 -3.50 19.67
N PRO A 67 -4.75 -3.47 21.01
CA PRO A 67 -4.48 -4.66 21.84
C PRO A 67 -5.40 -5.85 21.53
N SER A 68 -6.65 -5.61 21.11
CA SER A 68 -7.56 -6.67 20.68
C SER A 68 -7.06 -7.40 19.43
N LEU A 69 -6.46 -6.68 18.48
CA LEU A 69 -5.90 -7.27 17.27
C LEU A 69 -4.64 -8.08 17.58
N GLN A 70 -3.79 -7.61 18.51
CA GLN A 70 -2.64 -8.38 18.99
C GLN A 70 -3.10 -9.73 19.58
N ARG A 71 -4.13 -9.72 20.45
CA ARG A 71 -4.70 -10.97 20.99
C ARG A 71 -5.21 -11.93 19.92
N VAL A 72 -5.78 -11.41 18.84
CA VAL A 72 -6.26 -12.25 17.72
C VAL A 72 -5.09 -12.92 17.01
N ILE A 73 -4.02 -12.20 16.69
CA ILE A 73 -2.87 -12.82 16.03
C ILE A 73 -2.08 -13.75 16.97
N ASP A 74 -2.03 -13.45 18.27
CA ASP A 74 -1.42 -14.32 19.28
C ASP A 74 -2.19 -15.63 19.46
N ALA A 75 -3.51 -15.63 19.23
CA ALA A 75 -4.34 -16.85 19.29
C ALA A 75 -4.07 -17.82 18.12
N ILE A 76 -3.42 -17.35 17.05
CA ILE A 76 -2.97 -18.20 15.94
C ILE A 76 -1.68 -18.90 16.39
N GLY A 77 -1.83 -20.03 17.09
CA GLY A 77 -0.70 -20.75 17.70
C GLY A 77 0.06 -21.70 16.77
N ALA A 78 -0.56 -22.14 15.66
CA ALA A 78 0.01 -23.14 14.76
C ALA A 78 0.51 -22.55 13.42
N ALA A 79 0.49 -21.23 13.25
CA ALA A 79 0.93 -20.57 12.03
C ALA A 79 1.52 -19.18 12.31
N PRO A 80 2.48 -18.72 11.49
CA PRO A 80 2.96 -17.34 11.55
C PRO A 80 1.86 -16.35 11.19
N ALA A 81 1.74 -15.27 11.96
CA ALA A 81 0.78 -14.20 11.74
C ALA A 81 1.40 -12.82 11.99
N TRP A 82 1.04 -11.85 11.16
CA TRP A 82 1.48 -10.45 11.30
C TRP A 82 0.46 -9.49 10.71
N VAL A 83 0.60 -8.21 11.07
CA VAL A 83 -0.24 -7.12 10.57
C VAL A 83 0.64 -6.11 9.85
N ARG A 84 0.20 -5.66 8.67
CA ARG A 84 0.84 -4.61 7.89
C ARG A 84 -0.10 -3.46 7.58
N ASN A 85 0.44 -2.26 7.37
CA ASN A 85 -0.32 -1.14 6.81
C ASN A 85 -0.22 -1.09 5.27
N ASP A 86 -0.91 -0.10 4.69
CA ASP A 86 -0.93 0.22 3.25
C ASP A 86 0.46 0.53 2.67
N ARG A 87 1.39 0.99 3.49
CA ARG A 87 2.78 1.27 3.09
C ARG A 87 3.68 0.03 3.15
N GLY A 88 3.18 -1.09 3.64
CA GLY A 88 3.97 -2.30 3.87
C GLY A 88 4.74 -2.31 5.19
N ASP A 89 4.47 -1.39 6.11
CA ASP A 89 5.08 -1.41 7.44
C ASP A 89 4.49 -2.56 8.26
N VAL A 90 5.35 -3.39 8.86
CA VAL A 90 4.94 -4.43 9.81
C VAL A 90 4.68 -3.78 11.16
N LEU A 91 3.45 -3.92 11.65
CA LEU A 91 2.97 -3.26 12.87
C LEU A 91 2.91 -4.19 14.08
N ALA A 92 2.76 -5.50 13.84
CA ALA A 92 2.63 -6.51 14.88
C ALA A 92 2.89 -7.90 14.30
N THR A 93 3.35 -8.82 15.15
CA THR A 93 3.50 -10.24 14.83
C THR A 93 3.09 -11.08 16.03
N ASN A 94 2.72 -12.34 15.81
CA ASN A 94 2.80 -13.36 16.85
C ASN A 94 4.25 -13.90 16.96
N GLU A 95 4.47 -14.88 17.83
CA GLU A 95 5.80 -15.48 18.05
C GLU A 95 6.35 -16.16 16.79
N LEU A 96 5.54 -17.00 16.13
CA LEU A 96 5.95 -17.67 14.90
C LEU A 96 6.20 -16.69 13.75
N GLY A 97 5.42 -15.62 13.64
CA GLY A 97 5.63 -14.55 12.67
C GLY A 97 6.91 -13.76 12.94
N ARG A 98 7.29 -13.59 14.22
CA ARG A 98 8.59 -13.00 14.59
C ARG A 98 9.74 -13.90 14.19
N ALA A 99 9.62 -15.21 14.42
CA ALA A 99 10.62 -16.18 14.04
C ALA A 99 10.79 -16.26 12.52
N LEU A 100 9.67 -16.21 11.78
CA LEU A 100 9.69 -16.18 10.31
C LEU A 100 10.38 -14.91 9.79
N TYR A 101 9.98 -13.72 10.25
CA TYR A 101 10.49 -12.45 9.70
C TYR A 101 11.68 -11.88 10.50
N LEU A 102 12.55 -12.73 11.05
CA LEU A 102 13.62 -12.32 11.96
C LEU A 102 14.53 -11.24 11.34
N ASP A 103 15.01 -11.46 10.10
CA ASP A 103 15.87 -10.51 9.39
C ASP A 103 15.16 -9.20 9.03
N LEU A 104 13.89 -9.30 8.62
CA LEU A 104 13.07 -8.13 8.31
C LEU A 104 12.83 -7.29 9.58
N LEU A 105 12.56 -7.92 10.72
CA LEU A 105 12.30 -7.23 11.99
C LEU A 105 13.59 -6.66 12.62
N ALA A 106 14.76 -7.16 12.22
CA ALA A 106 16.08 -6.68 12.64
C ALA A 106 16.55 -5.42 11.87
N GLU A 107 15.76 -4.93 10.91
CA GLU A 107 16.04 -3.70 10.17
C GLU A 107 16.27 -2.50 11.09
N THR A 108 17.28 -1.68 10.75
CA THR A 108 17.65 -0.49 11.55
C THR A 108 16.61 0.62 11.44
N VAL A 109 15.98 0.76 10.27
CA VAL A 109 14.97 1.80 10.02
C VAL A 109 13.59 1.29 10.43
N GLN A 110 12.92 2.04 11.30
CA GLN A 110 11.65 1.66 11.89
C GLN A 110 10.48 2.53 11.39
N PRO A 111 9.27 1.97 11.21
CA PRO A 111 8.93 0.56 11.38
C PRO A 111 9.58 -0.33 10.29
N PRO A 112 9.71 -1.65 10.55
CA PRO A 112 10.20 -2.58 9.54
C PRO A 112 9.22 -2.60 8.38
N ASN A 113 9.71 -2.60 7.14
CA ASN A 113 8.87 -2.48 5.96
C ASN A 113 9.18 -3.59 4.97
N ASN A 114 8.14 -4.31 4.55
CA ASN A 114 8.28 -5.47 3.68
C ASN A 114 8.84 -5.10 2.30
N SER A 115 8.33 -4.04 1.68
CA SER A 115 8.83 -3.57 0.37
C SER A 115 10.29 -3.12 0.48
N ARG A 116 10.62 -2.35 1.52
CA ARG A 116 12.00 -1.88 1.72
C ARG A 116 12.96 -3.05 1.91
N PHE A 117 12.61 -4.02 2.74
CA PHE A 117 13.42 -5.21 2.94
C PHE A 117 13.61 -5.95 1.62
N THR A 118 12.51 -6.25 0.92
CA THR A 118 12.52 -7.00 -0.35
C THR A 118 13.40 -6.38 -1.42
N PHE A 119 13.33 -5.06 -1.59
CA PHE A 119 14.03 -4.38 -2.69
C PHE A 119 15.40 -3.81 -2.33
N LEU A 120 15.63 -3.45 -1.06
CA LEU A 120 16.84 -2.72 -0.64
C LEU A 120 17.76 -3.51 0.30
N ASN A 121 17.29 -4.60 0.91
CA ASN A 121 18.14 -5.43 1.76
C ASN A 121 18.68 -6.64 0.96
N PRO A 122 20.00 -6.82 0.80
CA PRO A 122 20.57 -7.96 0.10
C PRO A 122 20.14 -9.33 0.67
N ARG A 123 19.89 -9.41 1.99
CA ARG A 123 19.43 -10.64 2.66
C ARG A 123 18.05 -11.09 2.20
N ALA A 124 17.26 -10.20 1.63
CA ALA A 124 15.95 -10.57 1.10
C ALA A 124 16.03 -11.63 -0.01
N ARG A 125 17.15 -11.71 -0.74
CA ARG A 125 17.38 -12.75 -1.76
C ARG A 125 17.54 -14.14 -1.17
N GLU A 126 18.13 -14.23 0.03
CA GLU A 126 18.24 -15.49 0.76
C GLU A 126 16.91 -15.84 1.44
N PHE A 127 16.22 -14.82 1.95
CA PHE A 127 14.94 -14.98 2.64
C PHE A 127 13.78 -15.41 1.71
N TYR A 128 13.68 -14.79 0.53
CA TYR A 128 12.68 -15.11 -0.49
C TYR A 128 13.26 -16.00 -1.61
N ALA A 129 14.16 -16.91 -1.27
CA ALA A 129 14.64 -17.87 -2.26
C ALA A 129 13.44 -18.70 -2.77
N GLU A 130 13.18 -18.58 -4.09
CA GLU A 130 12.02 -19.01 -4.91
C GLU A 130 11.26 -17.81 -5.48
#